data_AF-A0AAD5XZ68-F1
#
_entry.id   AF-A0AAD5XZ68-F1
#
_cell.length_a   1.000
_cell.length_b   1.000
_cell.length_c   1.000
_cell.angle_alpha   90.00
_cell.angle_beta   90.00
_cell.angle_gamma   90.00
#
_symmetry.space_group_name_H-M   'P 1'
#
loop_
_entity.id
_entity.type
_entity.pdbx_description
1 polymer ?
#
loop_
_entity_poly.entity_id
_entity_poly.type
_entity_poly.pdbx_seq_one_letter_code
_entity_poly.pdbx_strand_id
1 'polypeptide(L)'
;MVEALTKLHKVKPKNKKFKFYERQISGLVSISDAQAKVEANGDKVGELPRLKEMIEWFKRNAVKDEVSIIHGDYKLDNVIIHPVESKVIGILDWELSTIGHPLSDLANLLLPYYIPSSFSGFGMKSENFTAVGIPEVEELLQHYCSLMERPFPIPNWDFCLSVILQGIAARVKRKQASSEQALQYAKMFKPLAKLGLEIVDRGDLVEQVIKSKI
;
A
#
# COMPACT_ATOMS: atom_id res chain seq x y z
N MET A 1 -7.40 -15.29 -4.74
CA MET A 1 -6.50 -14.56 -3.82
C MET A 1 -7.26 -13.83 -2.73
N VAL A 2 -8.22 -12.95 -3.06
CA VAL A 2 -9.04 -12.22 -2.06
C VAL A 2 -9.64 -13.15 -1.00
N GLU A 3 -10.21 -14.29 -1.39
CA GLU A 3 -10.73 -15.27 -0.43
C GLU A 3 -9.69 -15.76 0.59
N ALA A 4 -8.49 -16.14 0.14
CA ALA A 4 -7.42 -16.58 1.04
C ALA A 4 -6.94 -15.45 1.96
N LEU A 5 -6.87 -14.23 1.43
CA LEU A 5 -6.57 -13.05 2.21
C LEU A 5 -7.62 -12.80 3.31
N THR A 6 -8.91 -12.95 2.99
CA THR A 6 -9.98 -12.80 4.01
C THR A 6 -9.92 -13.88 5.08
N LYS A 7 -9.57 -15.14 4.71
CA LYS A 7 -9.35 -16.22 5.68
C LYS A 7 -8.23 -15.87 6.64
N LEU A 8 -7.12 -15.31 6.15
CA LEU A 8 -6.04 -14.79 6.98
C LEU A 8 -6.54 -13.66 7.89
N HIS A 9 -7.27 -12.68 7.35
CA HIS A 9 -7.69 -11.51 8.11
C HIS A 9 -8.78 -11.77 9.17
N LYS A 10 -9.48 -12.90 9.06
CA LYS A 10 -10.41 -13.39 10.08
C LYS A 10 -9.69 -14.01 11.29
N VAL A 11 -8.39 -14.32 11.19
CA VAL A 11 -7.60 -14.79 12.33
C VAL A 11 -7.33 -13.62 13.29
N LYS A 12 -8.02 -13.60 14.43
CA LYS A 12 -7.90 -12.52 15.42
C LYS A 12 -6.76 -12.77 16.41
N PRO A 13 -5.76 -11.87 16.50
CA PRO A 13 -4.68 -12.02 17.47
C PRO A 13 -5.16 -11.76 18.90
N LYS A 14 -4.46 -12.31 19.89
CA LYS A 14 -4.78 -12.14 21.32
C LYS A 14 -4.65 -10.70 21.79
N ASN A 15 -3.71 -9.93 21.23
CA ASN A 15 -3.52 -8.54 21.58
C ASN A 15 -4.39 -7.62 20.69
N LYS A 16 -5.27 -6.84 21.33
CA LYS A 16 -6.28 -6.01 20.66
C LYS A 16 -5.86 -4.55 20.48
N LYS A 17 -4.72 -4.12 21.04
CA LYS A 17 -4.25 -2.73 20.95
C LYS A 17 -3.04 -2.66 20.05
N PHE A 18 -3.25 -2.19 18.82
CA PHE A 18 -2.18 -2.11 17.86
C PHE A 18 -2.37 -0.98 16.85
N LYS A 19 -1.67 0.12 17.06
CA LYS A 19 -1.78 1.32 16.22
C LYS A 19 -0.94 1.20 14.94
N PHE A 20 -1.39 0.40 13.99
CA PHE A 20 -0.59 0.04 12.82
C PHE A 20 -0.18 1.26 11.99
N TYR A 21 -1.15 2.07 11.56
CA TYR A 21 -0.88 3.20 10.66
C TYR A 21 -0.06 4.32 11.33
N GLU A 22 -0.27 4.61 12.62
CA GLU A 22 0.57 5.56 13.35
C GLU A 22 2.06 5.17 13.28
N ARG A 23 2.37 3.88 13.45
CA ARG A 23 3.76 3.39 13.36
C ARG A 23 4.30 3.43 11.93
N GLN A 24 3.47 3.17 10.92
CA GLN A 24 3.88 3.31 9.51
C GLN A 24 4.26 4.77 9.21
N ILE A 25 3.45 5.72 9.68
CA ILE A 25 3.71 7.16 9.54
C ILE A 25 5.00 7.56 10.27
N SER A 26 5.19 7.12 11.53
CA SER A 26 6.43 7.37 12.26
C SER A 26 7.66 6.78 11.55
N GLY A 27 7.54 5.56 11.01
CA GLY A 27 8.60 4.93 10.23
C GLY A 27 8.97 5.71 8.97
N LEU A 28 7.96 6.28 8.29
CA LEU A 28 8.14 7.16 7.13
C LEU A 28 8.95 8.42 7.46
N VAL A 29 8.61 9.07 8.57
CA VAL A 29 9.35 10.25 9.07
C VAL A 29 10.82 9.90 9.32
N SER A 30 11.07 8.85 10.11
CA SER A 30 12.45 8.42 10.41
C SER A 30 13.25 8.08 9.15
N ILE A 31 12.60 7.52 8.12
CA ILE A 31 13.25 7.19 6.86
C ILE A 31 13.56 8.43 6.03
N SER A 32 12.66 9.42 6.00
CA SER A 32 12.90 10.71 5.33
C SER A 32 14.07 11.44 5.97
N ASP A 33 14.11 11.51 7.31
CA ASP A 33 15.20 12.16 8.05
C ASP A 33 16.55 11.48 7.77
N ALA A 34 16.55 10.15 7.69
CA ALA A 34 17.74 9.40 7.30
C ALA A 34 18.15 9.66 5.84
N GLN A 35 17.19 9.94 4.94
CA GLN A 35 17.45 10.22 3.53
C GLN A 35 18.08 11.57 3.28
N ALA A 36 17.62 12.58 4.02
CA ALA A 36 18.11 13.95 3.93
C ALA A 36 19.63 14.06 4.13
N LYS A 37 20.21 13.07 4.83
CA LYS A 37 21.62 12.96 5.17
C LYS A 37 22.44 12.16 4.15
N VAL A 38 21.82 11.57 3.13
CA VAL A 38 22.50 10.75 2.11
C VAL A 38 22.92 11.63 0.94
N GLU A 39 24.19 11.48 0.55
CA GLU A 39 24.78 12.06 -0.65
C GLU A 39 25.11 10.93 -1.63
N ALA A 40 24.71 11.09 -2.89
CA ALA A 40 24.98 10.15 -3.97
C ALA A 40 25.55 10.92 -5.16
N ASN A 41 26.76 10.56 -5.61
CA ASN A 41 27.46 11.21 -6.73
C ASN A 41 27.63 12.73 -6.58
N GLY A 42 27.76 13.23 -5.35
CA GLY A 42 27.90 14.66 -5.05
C GLY A 42 26.57 15.42 -4.90
N ASP A 43 25.43 14.77 -5.18
CA ASP A 43 24.11 15.34 -5.01
C ASP A 43 23.44 14.83 -3.73
N LYS A 44 22.80 15.74 -2.98
CA LYS A 44 21.93 15.37 -1.86
C LYS A 44 20.66 14.73 -2.41
N VAL A 45 20.32 13.56 -1.90
CA VAL A 45 19.06 12.87 -2.26
C VAL A 45 17.85 13.67 -1.78
N GLY A 46 17.98 14.38 -0.64
CA GLY A 46 16.97 15.27 -0.09
C GLY A 46 15.85 14.53 0.66
N GLU A 47 15.05 15.33 1.38
CA GLU A 47 13.83 14.86 2.07
C GLU A 47 12.74 14.43 1.08
N LEU A 48 11.77 13.66 1.58
CA LEU A 48 10.53 13.44 0.85
C LEU A 48 9.79 14.77 0.63
N PRO A 49 9.46 15.13 -0.63
CA PRO A 49 8.71 16.36 -0.89
C PRO A 49 7.35 16.30 -0.20
N ARG A 50 6.90 17.44 0.35
CA ARG A 50 5.58 17.61 0.98
C ARG A 50 5.30 16.64 2.14
N LEU A 51 6.34 16.12 2.81
CA LEU A 51 6.20 15.18 3.93
C LEU A 51 5.27 15.71 5.04
N LYS A 52 5.39 16.99 5.41
CA LYS A 52 4.54 17.61 6.43
C LYS A 52 3.06 17.60 6.03
N GLU A 53 2.76 18.01 4.80
CA GLU A 53 1.39 18.00 4.26
C GLU A 53 0.81 16.59 4.25
N MET A 54 1.61 15.61 3.81
CA MET A 54 1.21 14.20 3.79
C MET A 54 0.89 13.67 5.19
N ILE A 55 1.70 14.01 6.21
CA ILE A 55 1.45 13.60 7.60
C ILE A 55 0.16 14.21 8.12
N GLU A 56 -0.09 15.49 7.86
CA GLU A 56 -1.33 16.16 8.28
C GLU A 56 -2.55 15.58 7.56
N TRP A 57 -2.44 15.26 6.27
CA TRP A 57 -3.48 14.55 5.55
C TRP A 57 -3.73 13.15 6.13
N PHE A 58 -2.68 12.40 6.46
CA PHE A 58 -2.79 11.09 7.10
C PHE A 58 -3.51 11.15 8.46
N LYS A 59 -3.20 12.15 9.29
CA LYS A 59 -3.89 12.34 10.57
C LYS A 59 -5.38 12.62 10.40
N ARG A 60 -5.76 13.41 9.38
CA ARG A 60 -7.16 13.75 9.09
C ARG A 60 -7.95 12.60 8.48
N ASN A 61 -7.31 11.76 7.67
CA ASN A 61 -7.95 10.70 6.88
C ASN A 61 -7.74 9.29 7.44
N ALA A 62 -7.25 9.17 8.67
CA ALA A 62 -6.99 7.87 9.29
C ALA A 62 -8.26 6.99 9.30
N VAL A 63 -8.11 5.73 8.87
CA VAL A 63 -9.20 4.74 8.99
C VAL A 63 -9.36 4.28 10.44
N LYS A 64 -10.56 3.83 10.78
CA LYS A 64 -10.84 3.22 12.08
C LYS A 64 -9.88 2.04 12.32
N ASP A 65 -9.29 2.00 13.50
CA ASP A 65 -8.32 0.96 13.85
C ASP A 65 -8.96 -0.43 13.85
N GLU A 66 -8.26 -1.38 13.23
CA GLU A 66 -8.63 -2.79 13.13
C GLU A 66 -7.36 -3.62 13.23
N VAL A 67 -7.43 -4.73 13.96
CA VAL A 67 -6.28 -5.58 14.23
C VAL A 67 -6.48 -6.96 13.61
N SER A 68 -5.46 -7.39 12.86
CA SER A 68 -5.37 -8.69 12.19
C SER A 68 -3.93 -9.17 12.18
N ILE A 69 -3.74 -10.47 11.93
CA ILE A 69 -2.48 -10.94 11.33
C ILE A 69 -2.45 -10.40 9.90
N ILE A 70 -1.32 -9.81 9.52
CA ILE A 70 -1.03 -9.40 8.14
C ILE A 70 0.24 -10.11 7.67
N HIS A 71 0.27 -10.45 6.39
CA HIS A 71 1.41 -11.00 5.69
C HIS A 71 2.52 -9.95 5.49
N GLY A 72 2.15 -8.70 5.21
CA GLY A 72 3.09 -7.59 4.99
C GLY A 72 3.66 -7.49 3.58
N ASP A 73 3.66 -8.60 2.81
CA ASP A 73 4.00 -8.64 1.38
C ASP A 73 3.07 -9.57 0.60
N TYR A 74 1.75 -9.45 0.82
CA TYR A 74 0.76 -10.31 0.13
C TYR A 74 0.62 -9.90 -1.33
N LYS A 75 1.10 -10.74 -2.26
CA LYS A 75 1.09 -10.52 -3.72
C LYS A 75 1.09 -11.85 -4.48
N LEU A 76 0.90 -11.79 -5.79
CA LEU A 76 0.78 -12.97 -6.64
C LEU A 76 2.01 -13.90 -6.55
N ASP A 77 3.21 -13.33 -6.47
CA ASP A 77 4.47 -14.10 -6.39
C ASP A 77 4.61 -14.91 -5.08
N ASN A 78 3.88 -14.51 -4.03
CA ASN A 78 3.94 -15.12 -2.70
C ASN A 78 2.76 -16.07 -2.44
N VAL A 79 1.97 -16.42 -3.45
CA VAL A 79 0.87 -17.38 -3.31
C VAL A 79 1.06 -18.59 -4.23
N ILE A 80 0.73 -19.77 -3.70
CA ILE A 80 0.66 -21.00 -4.49
C ILE A 80 -0.79 -21.19 -4.90
N ILE A 81 -1.03 -21.29 -6.22
CA ILE A 81 -2.33 -21.59 -6.80
C ILE A 81 -2.39 -23.10 -7.08
N HIS A 82 -3.55 -23.71 -6.85
CA HIS A 82 -3.76 -25.10 -7.21
C HIS A 82 -3.61 -25.29 -8.73
N PRO A 83 -3.00 -26.39 -9.21
CA PRO A 83 -2.71 -26.58 -10.64
C PRO A 83 -3.95 -26.74 -11.55
N VAL A 84 -5.17 -26.75 -10.99
CA VAL A 84 -6.40 -27.11 -11.71
C VAL A 84 -7.56 -26.24 -11.23
N GLU A 85 -7.75 -26.17 -9.91
CA GLU A 85 -8.80 -25.34 -9.32
C GLU A 85 -8.33 -23.89 -9.11
N SER A 86 -9.23 -22.92 -9.24
CA SER A 86 -8.96 -21.49 -9.00
C SER A 86 -8.87 -21.14 -7.51
N LYS A 87 -8.06 -21.86 -6.73
CA LYS A 87 -7.89 -21.68 -5.29
C LYS A 87 -6.43 -21.47 -4.91
N VAL A 88 -6.20 -20.60 -3.91
CA VAL A 88 -4.90 -20.47 -3.26
C VAL A 88 -4.75 -21.61 -2.25
N ILE A 89 -3.65 -22.36 -2.35
CA ILE A 89 -3.33 -23.51 -1.48
C ILE A 89 -2.14 -23.26 -0.56
N GLY A 90 -1.42 -22.15 -0.74
CA GLY A 90 -0.31 -21.77 0.12
C GLY A 90 -0.02 -20.28 0.03
N ILE A 91 0.47 -19.72 1.12
CA ILE A 91 1.03 -18.36 1.21
C ILE A 91 2.46 -18.52 1.71
N LEU A 92 3.42 -17.95 0.97
CA LEU A 92 4.86 -18.07 1.19
C LEU A 92 5.45 -16.76 1.69
N ASP A 93 6.68 -16.80 2.20
CA ASP A 93 7.48 -15.62 2.59
C ASP A 93 6.85 -14.75 3.69
N TRP A 94 6.69 -15.35 4.87
CA TRP A 94 6.10 -14.71 6.06
C TRP A 94 7.09 -13.81 6.83
N GLU A 95 8.26 -13.47 6.27
CA GLU A 95 9.31 -12.72 7.00
C GLU A 95 8.86 -11.32 7.43
N LEU A 96 7.94 -10.71 6.67
CA LEU A 96 7.38 -9.39 6.94
C LEU A 96 6.05 -9.45 7.71
N SER A 97 5.60 -10.65 8.07
CA SER A 97 4.34 -10.83 8.75
C SER A 97 4.35 -10.22 10.14
N THR A 98 3.23 -9.64 10.53
CA THR A 98 3.10 -8.97 11.82
C THR A 98 1.63 -8.84 12.21
N ILE A 99 1.38 -8.30 13.40
CA ILE A 99 0.07 -7.75 13.72
C ILE A 99 -0.07 -6.42 12.99
N GLY A 100 -1.21 -6.15 12.40
CA GLY A 100 -1.42 -4.92 11.64
C GLY A 100 -2.85 -4.70 11.22
N HIS A 101 -3.03 -3.74 10.33
CA HIS A 101 -4.34 -3.42 9.79
C HIS A 101 -4.62 -4.26 8.53
N PRO A 102 -5.75 -4.98 8.43
CA PRO A 102 -6.00 -5.89 7.30
C PRO A 102 -6.06 -5.17 5.95
N LEU A 103 -6.48 -3.90 5.92
CA LEU A 103 -6.45 -3.11 4.68
C LEU A 103 -5.03 -2.86 4.14
N SER A 104 -3.99 -3.08 4.96
CA SER A 104 -2.59 -3.02 4.51
C SER A 104 -2.30 -4.06 3.44
N ASP A 105 -2.62 -5.33 3.69
CA ASP A 105 -2.36 -6.39 2.70
C ASP A 105 -3.31 -6.29 1.51
N LEU A 106 -4.55 -5.84 1.72
CA LEU A 106 -5.47 -5.59 0.61
C LEU A 106 -4.93 -4.48 -0.30
N ALA A 107 -4.41 -3.40 0.28
CA ALA A 107 -3.82 -2.31 -0.49
C ALA A 107 -2.56 -2.77 -1.23
N ASN A 108 -1.74 -3.64 -0.62
CA ASN A 108 -0.59 -4.24 -1.28
C ASN A 108 -1.00 -5.14 -2.46
N LEU A 109 -2.04 -5.98 -2.28
CA LEU A 109 -2.59 -6.85 -3.32
C LEU A 109 -3.09 -6.05 -4.53
N LEU A 110 -3.79 -4.94 -4.28
CA LEU A 110 -4.40 -4.11 -5.31
C LEU A 110 -3.43 -3.06 -5.89
N LEU A 111 -2.25 -2.92 -5.31
CA LEU A 111 -1.26 -1.93 -5.72
C LEU A 111 -0.94 -1.95 -7.22
N PRO A 112 -0.77 -3.11 -7.89
CA PRO A 112 -0.45 -3.14 -9.31
C PRO A 112 -1.50 -2.45 -10.20
N TYR A 113 -2.77 -2.35 -9.77
CA TYR A 113 -3.83 -1.66 -10.53
C TYR A 113 -3.64 -0.14 -10.55
N TYR A 114 -2.94 0.42 -9.57
CA TYR A 114 -2.73 1.86 -9.43
C TYR A 114 -1.42 2.33 -10.09
N ILE A 115 -0.46 1.42 -10.24
CA ILE A 115 0.86 1.72 -10.80
C ILE A 115 0.79 1.57 -12.34
N PRO A 116 1.18 2.61 -13.11
CA PRO A 116 1.27 2.53 -14.57
C PRO A 116 2.07 1.33 -15.05
N SER A 117 1.62 0.64 -16.10
CA SER A 117 2.31 -0.51 -16.70
C SER A 117 3.74 -0.20 -17.20
N SER A 118 4.06 1.08 -17.42
CA SER A 118 5.43 1.53 -17.72
C SER A 118 6.44 1.27 -16.58
N PHE A 119 5.96 1.02 -15.35
CA PHE A 119 6.79 0.53 -14.24
C PHE A 119 6.90 -0.99 -14.32
N SER A 120 7.82 -1.44 -15.18
CA SER A 120 8.11 -2.86 -15.43
C SER A 120 8.25 -3.66 -14.13
N GLY A 121 7.51 -4.77 -14.02
CA GLY A 121 7.51 -5.68 -12.88
C GLY A 121 6.66 -5.26 -11.68
N PHE A 122 6.09 -4.06 -11.67
CA PHE A 122 5.26 -3.56 -10.55
C PHE A 122 3.86 -3.08 -10.96
N GLY A 123 3.73 -2.51 -12.17
CA GLY A 123 2.49 -1.93 -12.65
C GLY A 123 1.72 -2.86 -13.58
N MET A 124 0.41 -2.93 -13.35
CA MET A 124 -0.53 -3.60 -14.23
C MET A 124 -1.53 -2.62 -14.84
N LYS A 125 -1.58 -1.35 -14.39
CA LYS A 125 -2.62 -0.38 -14.80
C LYS A 125 -2.78 -0.38 -16.32
N SER A 126 -3.90 -0.96 -16.75
CA SER A 126 -4.33 -1.14 -18.12
C SER A 126 -5.67 -0.42 -18.28
N GLU A 127 -5.99 0.00 -19.49
CA GLU A 127 -7.29 0.64 -19.77
C GLU A 127 -8.44 -0.38 -19.85
N ASN A 128 -8.15 -1.70 -19.79
CA ASN A 128 -9.20 -2.73 -19.84
C ASN A 128 -8.77 -4.08 -19.24
N PHE A 129 -8.94 -4.28 -17.93
CA PHE A 129 -8.64 -5.56 -17.26
C PHE A 129 -9.69 -6.64 -17.55
N THR A 130 -10.96 -6.24 -17.63
CA THR A 130 -12.07 -7.17 -17.90
C THR A 130 -11.93 -7.90 -19.23
N ALA A 131 -11.39 -7.25 -20.26
CA ALA A 131 -11.15 -7.86 -21.57
C ALA A 131 -10.22 -9.09 -21.54
N VAL A 132 -9.37 -9.21 -20.51
CA VAL A 132 -8.47 -10.36 -20.30
C VAL A 132 -8.88 -11.22 -19.11
N GLY A 133 -10.12 -11.05 -18.61
CA GLY A 133 -10.68 -11.83 -17.50
C GLY A 133 -10.12 -11.47 -16.13
N ILE A 134 -9.46 -10.32 -15.99
CA ILE A 134 -8.99 -9.80 -14.71
C ILE A 134 -10.11 -8.90 -14.13
N PRO A 135 -10.59 -9.15 -12.90
CA PRO A 135 -11.62 -8.31 -12.27
C PRO A 135 -11.14 -6.87 -12.06
N GLU A 136 -12.08 -5.93 -12.07
CA GLU A 136 -11.79 -4.55 -11.74
C GLU A 136 -11.54 -4.36 -10.23
N VAL A 137 -10.82 -3.29 -9.87
CA VAL A 137 -10.50 -2.98 -8.47
C VAL A 137 -11.78 -2.88 -7.62
N GLU A 138 -12.83 -2.28 -8.16
CA GLU A 138 -14.10 -2.14 -7.47
C GLU A 138 -14.73 -3.50 -7.15
N GLU A 139 -14.72 -4.44 -8.09
CA GLU A 139 -15.24 -5.80 -7.91
C GLU A 139 -14.44 -6.54 -6.83
N LEU A 140 -13.11 -6.41 -6.83
CA LEU A 140 -12.25 -7.02 -5.82
C LEU A 140 -12.48 -6.42 -4.43
N LEU A 141 -12.68 -5.10 -4.33
CA LEU A 141 -13.00 -4.42 -3.07
C LEU A 141 -14.38 -4.82 -2.54
N GLN A 142 -15.40 -4.86 -3.40
CA GLN A 142 -16.74 -5.32 -3.04
C GLN A 142 -16.72 -6.76 -2.55
N HIS A 143 -16.01 -7.65 -3.27
CA HIS A 143 -15.87 -9.05 -2.89
C HIS A 143 -15.15 -9.21 -1.54
N TYR A 144 -14.06 -8.47 -1.31
CA TYR A 144 -13.39 -8.44 -0.01
C TYR A 144 -14.32 -7.94 1.10
N CYS A 145 -15.07 -6.87 0.86
CA CYS A 145 -15.97 -6.30 1.86
C CYS A 145 -17.10 -7.26 2.24
N SER A 146 -17.70 -7.93 1.25
CA SER A 146 -18.71 -8.96 1.44
C SER A 146 -18.19 -10.11 2.31
N LEU A 147 -17.02 -10.66 1.98
CA LEU A 147 -16.40 -11.75 2.73
C LEU A 147 -15.99 -11.35 4.16
N MET A 148 -15.60 -10.09 4.38
CA MET A 148 -15.22 -9.55 5.68
C MET A 148 -16.41 -8.98 6.47
N GLU A 149 -17.64 -9.07 5.93
CA GLU A 149 -18.87 -8.55 6.55
C GLU A 149 -18.74 -7.07 6.94
N ARG A 150 -18.16 -6.26 6.05
CA ARG A 150 -17.95 -4.82 6.26
C ARG A 150 -18.65 -3.99 5.18
N PRO A 151 -19.00 -2.73 5.47
CA PRO A 151 -19.58 -1.82 4.48
C PRO A 151 -18.64 -1.56 3.30
N PHE A 152 -19.23 -1.43 2.11
CA PHE A 152 -18.61 -0.88 0.90
C PHE A 152 -19.32 0.43 0.53
N PRO A 153 -18.61 1.49 0.10
CA PRO A 153 -17.16 1.57 -0.09
C PRO A 153 -16.39 1.61 1.23
N ILE A 154 -15.11 1.24 1.18
CA ILE A 154 -14.20 1.33 2.34
C ILE A 154 -13.88 2.82 2.57
N PRO A 155 -14.24 3.39 3.74
CA PRO A 155 -13.92 4.78 4.03
C PRO A 155 -12.42 5.03 3.99
N ASN A 156 -12.00 6.14 3.40
CA ASN A 156 -10.59 6.55 3.25
C ASN A 156 -9.70 5.43 2.69
N TRP A 157 -10.18 4.70 1.68
CA TRP A 157 -9.38 3.68 0.99
C TRP A 157 -8.06 4.25 0.43
N ASP A 158 -8.13 5.45 -0.13
CA ASP A 158 -7.00 6.22 -0.62
C ASP A 158 -5.92 6.45 0.45
N PHE A 159 -6.32 6.61 1.72
CA PHE A 159 -5.38 6.68 2.83
C PHE A 159 -4.61 5.36 3.01
N CYS A 160 -5.32 4.22 2.97
CA CYS A 160 -4.70 2.92 3.10
C CYS A 160 -3.69 2.68 1.98
N LEU A 161 -4.07 3.00 0.74
CA LEU A 161 -3.21 2.85 -0.44
C LEU A 161 -1.97 3.74 -0.35
N SER A 162 -2.14 5.02 0.02
CA SER A 162 -1.03 5.98 0.13
C SER A 162 -0.02 5.57 1.21
N VAL A 163 -0.47 5.12 2.39
CA VAL A 163 0.45 4.65 3.44
C VAL A 163 1.26 3.42 3.00
N ILE A 164 0.65 2.48 2.27
CA ILE A 164 1.35 1.27 1.78
C ILE A 164 2.34 1.59 0.67
N LEU A 165 1.95 2.41 -0.30
CA LEU A 165 2.85 2.92 -1.34
C LEU A 165 4.13 3.52 -0.73
N GLN A 166 3.94 4.39 0.26
CA GLN A 166 5.04 5.06 0.94
C GLN A 166 5.86 4.08 1.80
N GLY A 167 5.21 3.11 2.45
CA GLY A 167 5.87 2.05 3.21
C GLY A 167 6.75 1.12 2.34
N ILE A 168 6.30 0.78 1.13
CA ILE A 168 7.08 0.01 0.16
C ILE A 168 8.28 0.82 -0.32
N ALA A 169 8.05 2.07 -0.72
CA ALA A 169 9.11 3.00 -1.12
C ALA A 169 10.19 3.12 -0.04
N ALA A 170 9.76 3.17 1.23
CA ALA A 170 10.61 3.14 2.41
C ALA A 170 11.41 1.83 2.62
N ARG A 171 10.78 0.65 2.41
CA ARG A 171 11.42 -0.66 2.62
C ARG A 171 12.47 -0.98 1.55
N VAL A 172 12.22 -0.61 0.30
CA VAL A 172 13.19 -0.76 -0.80
C VAL A 172 14.52 -0.08 -0.44
N LYS A 173 14.48 1.08 0.23
CA LYS A 173 15.67 1.78 0.72
C LYS A 173 16.47 1.00 1.77
N ARG A 174 15.81 0.31 2.71
CA ARG A 174 16.51 -0.40 3.81
C ARG A 174 17.25 -1.65 3.34
N LYS A 175 16.82 -2.29 2.25
CA LYS A 175 17.41 -3.55 1.75
C LYS A 175 18.59 -3.35 0.79
N GLN A 176 19.02 -2.13 0.44
CA GLN A 176 20.09 -1.91 -0.56
C GLN A 176 21.20 -0.97 -0.05
N ALA A 177 22.40 -1.52 0.10
CA ALA A 177 23.59 -0.86 0.65
C ALA A 177 24.69 -0.57 -0.40
N SER A 178 24.41 -0.66 -1.71
CA SER A 178 25.39 -0.37 -2.78
C SER A 178 24.99 0.82 -3.67
N SER A 179 25.99 1.48 -4.27
CA SER A 179 25.86 2.74 -5.02
C SER A 179 25.14 2.60 -6.37
N GLU A 180 25.29 1.48 -7.06
CA GLU A 180 24.68 1.24 -8.39
C GLU A 180 23.16 1.04 -8.29
N GLN A 181 22.70 0.48 -7.16
CA GLN A 181 21.30 0.29 -6.82
C GLN A 181 20.61 1.60 -6.37
N ALA A 182 21.37 2.58 -5.86
CA ALA A 182 20.84 3.91 -5.49
C ALA A 182 20.26 4.69 -6.70
N LEU A 183 20.78 4.46 -7.92
CA LEU A 183 20.23 5.05 -9.15
C LEU A 183 18.93 4.39 -9.60
N GLN A 184 18.79 3.07 -9.48
CA GLN A 184 17.50 2.38 -9.68
C GLN A 184 16.46 2.80 -8.63
N TYR A 185 16.90 3.01 -7.39
CA TYR A 185 16.09 3.59 -6.31
C TYR A 185 15.51 4.96 -6.68
N ALA A 186 16.33 5.91 -7.14
CA ALA A 186 15.84 7.24 -7.51
C ALA A 186 14.80 7.19 -8.64
N LYS A 187 14.93 6.22 -9.57
CA LYS A 187 13.99 5.98 -10.68
C LYS A 187 12.62 5.45 -10.21
N MET A 188 12.56 4.66 -9.14
CA MET A 188 11.30 4.10 -8.63
C MET A 188 10.67 4.89 -7.49
N PHE A 189 11.49 5.43 -6.59
CA PHE A 189 11.03 6.06 -5.35
C PHE A 189 10.28 7.36 -5.61
N LYS A 190 10.80 8.23 -6.49
CA LYS A 190 10.15 9.52 -6.81
C LYS A 190 8.77 9.33 -7.44
N PRO A 191 8.58 8.43 -8.42
CA PRO A 191 7.25 8.16 -8.96
C PRO A 191 6.26 7.55 -7.97
N LEU A 192 6.69 6.59 -7.12
CA LEU A 192 5.81 5.99 -6.11
C LEU A 192 5.42 7.02 -5.03
N ALA A 193 6.37 7.84 -4.58
CA ALA A 193 6.09 8.94 -3.67
C ALA A 193 5.15 9.97 -4.29
N LYS A 194 5.33 10.30 -5.57
CA LYS A 194 4.43 11.18 -6.33
C LYS A 194 3.03 10.59 -6.45
N LEU A 195 2.89 9.29 -6.74
CA LEU A 195 1.58 8.63 -6.78
C LEU A 195 0.86 8.68 -5.43
N GLY A 196 1.60 8.48 -4.33
CA GLY A 196 1.07 8.64 -2.97
C GLY A 196 0.60 10.08 -2.69
N LEU A 197 1.32 11.09 -3.19
CA LEU A 197 0.93 12.51 -3.09
C LEU A 197 -0.25 12.86 -4.02
N GLU A 198 -0.34 12.28 -5.21
CA GLU A 198 -1.49 12.47 -6.09
C GLU A 198 -2.79 11.91 -5.47
N ILE A 199 -2.68 10.87 -4.64
CA ILE A 199 -3.80 10.34 -3.85
C ILE A 199 -4.18 11.31 -2.73
N VAL A 200 -3.19 11.90 -2.05
CA VAL A 200 -3.40 12.97 -1.05
C VAL A 200 -4.13 14.16 -1.69
N ASP A 201 -3.65 14.63 -2.83
CA ASP A 201 -4.22 15.78 -3.56
C ASP A 201 -5.65 15.50 -4.03
N ARG A 202 -5.93 14.29 -4.55
CA ARG A 202 -7.28 13.87 -4.94
C ARG A 202 -8.22 13.77 -3.73
N GLY A 203 -7.75 13.25 -2.61
CA GLY A 203 -8.51 13.18 -1.37
C GLY A 203 -8.92 14.57 -0.84
N ASP A 204 -8.01 15.55 -0.91
CA ASP A 204 -8.31 16.95 -0.56
C ASP A 204 -9.30 17.62 -1.54
N LEU A 205 -9.27 17.25 -2.83
CA LEU A 205 -10.21 17.77 -3.85
C LEU A 205 -11.65 17.26 -3.64
N VAL A 206 -11.84 16.00 -3.23
CA VAL A 206 -13.18 15.45 -2.95
C VAL A 206 -13.84 16.16 -1.75
N GLU A 207 -13.06 16.51 -0.71
CA GLU A 207 -13.58 17.29 0.42
C GLU A 207 -13.99 18.71 0.04
N GLN A 208 -13.24 19.40 -0.82
CA GLN A 208 -13.57 20.76 -1.25
C GLN A 208 -14.87 20.81 -2.08
N VAL A 209 -15.09 19.80 -2.93
CA VAL A 209 -16.33 19.66 -3.72
C VAL A 209 -17.54 19.36 -2.85
N ILE A 210 -17.37 18.65 -1.73
CA ILE A 210 -18.45 18.39 -0.76
C ILE A 210 -18.75 19.64 0.08
N LYS A 211 -17.71 20.35 0.57
CA LYS A 211 -17.87 21.58 1.37
C LYS A 211 -18.41 22.78 0.58
N SER A 212 -18.29 22.79 -0.74
CA SER A 212 -18.85 23.82 -1.63
C SER A 212 -20.29 23.53 -2.08
N LYS A 213 -20.85 22.39 -1.68
CA LYS A 213 -22.23 21.97 -1.97
C LYS A 213 -23.14 21.99 -0.72
N ILE A 214 -22.66 22.52 0.40
CA ILE A 214 -23.41 22.79 1.64
C ILE A 214 -23.41 24.31 1.84
#